data_AF-A0A2D3T9B6-F1
#
_entry.id   AF-A0A2D3T9B6-F1
#
_cell.length_a   1.000
_cell.length_b   1.000
_cell.length_c   1.000
_cell.angle_alpha   90.00
_cell.angle_beta   90.00
_cell.angle_gamma   90.00
#
_symmetry.space_group_name_H-M   'P 1'
#
loop_
_entity.id
_entity.type
_entity.pdbx_description
1 polymer ?
#
loop_
_entity_poly.entity_id
_entity_poly.type
_entity_poly.pdbx_seq_one_letter_code
_entity_poly.pdbx_strand_id
1 'polypeptide(L)'
;MAHLKDLERQLMALKKQIPFATARALTSTARKIQEAQKDNLQSRLDNPTPFTVHSVASTAARKTKLNAKVLIRPTAAEYLAPEEFGGTRHLGGKALLNPKGVRLNKYGNLPKGKLSGLEANPNVFARSVDGASGFWQRKKSVSKMQKICMNLCVTVMLPGGLLKKPQAVDIEHGNWH
;
A
#
# COMPACT_ATOMS: atom_id res chain seq x y z
N MET A 1 54.56 44.09 -16.18
CA MET A 1 53.52 45.10 -15.85
C MET A 1 52.21 44.57 -16.38
N ALA A 2 51.14 44.51 -15.58
CA ALA A 2 49.84 44.06 -16.08
C ALA A 2 49.35 45.07 -17.13
N HIS A 3 49.14 44.63 -18.36
CA HIS A 3 48.71 45.50 -19.45
C HIS A 3 47.18 45.64 -19.41
N LEU A 4 46.64 46.78 -19.86
CA LEU A 4 45.20 47.04 -19.91
C LEU A 4 44.41 45.91 -20.62
N LYS A 5 45.00 45.29 -21.64
CA LYS A 5 44.43 44.14 -22.37
C LYS A 5 44.30 42.87 -21.52
N ASP A 6 45.12 42.69 -20.49
CA ASP A 6 45.04 41.54 -19.58
C ASP A 6 43.88 41.72 -18.61
N LEU A 7 43.68 42.95 -18.11
CA LEU A 7 42.53 43.31 -17.28
C LEU A 7 41.21 43.13 -18.03
N GLU A 8 41.13 43.57 -19.28
CA GLU A 8 39.95 43.38 -20.13
C GLU A 8 39.61 41.89 -20.32
N ARG A 9 40.63 41.06 -20.58
CA ARG A 9 40.47 39.61 -20.70
C ARG A 9 39.95 38.98 -19.40
N GLN A 10 40.44 39.41 -18.24
CA GLN A 10 39.97 38.95 -16.92
C GLN A 10 38.51 39.36 -16.66
N LEU A 11 38.11 40.59 -16.97
CA LEU A 11 36.73 41.06 -16.83
C LEU A 11 35.77 40.29 -17.74
N MET A 12 36.17 40.03 -18.98
CA MET A 12 35.38 39.21 -19.91
C MET A 12 35.25 37.75 -19.44
N ALA A 13 36.29 37.20 -18.81
CA ALA A 13 36.23 35.88 -18.20
C ALA A 13 35.27 35.84 -17.00
N LEU A 14 35.32 36.84 -16.12
CA LEU A 14 34.39 36.97 -14.98
C LEU A 14 32.95 37.09 -15.45
N LYS A 15 32.68 37.94 -16.45
CA LYS A 15 31.34 38.10 -17.05
C LYS A 15 30.75 36.76 -17.51
N LYS A 16 31.58 35.86 -18.04
CA LYS A 16 31.14 34.52 -18.45
C LYS A 16 30.81 33.62 -17.27
N GLN A 17 31.46 33.79 -16.12
CA GLN A 17 31.25 32.94 -14.93
C GLN A 17 30.03 33.34 -14.10
N ILE A 18 29.63 34.62 -14.10
CA ILE A 18 28.46 35.13 -13.37
C ILE A 18 27.21 34.26 -13.59
N PRO A 19 26.73 33.98 -14.82
CA PRO A 19 25.51 33.19 -15.02
C PRO A 19 25.64 31.73 -14.56
N PHE A 20 26.84 31.15 -14.58
CA PHE A 20 27.07 29.80 -14.05
C PHE A 20 27.03 29.79 -12.52
N ALA A 21 27.67 30.76 -11.88
CA ALA A 21 27.64 30.94 -10.43
C ALA A 21 26.20 31.15 -9.95
N THR A 22 25.44 32.02 -10.61
CA THR A 22 24.02 32.26 -10.31
C THR A 22 23.17 31.01 -10.49
N ALA A 23 23.32 30.28 -11.61
CA ALA A 23 22.59 29.04 -11.84
C ALA A 23 22.89 27.97 -10.76
N ARG A 24 24.15 27.87 -10.34
CA ARG A 24 24.58 26.96 -9.26
C ARG A 24 23.99 27.36 -7.92
N ALA A 25 24.00 28.65 -7.59
CA ALA A 25 23.40 29.19 -6.37
C ALA A 25 21.90 28.88 -6.32
N LEU A 26 21.15 29.21 -7.38
CA LEU A 26 19.72 28.93 -7.49
C LEU A 26 19.41 27.43 -7.35
N THR A 27 20.20 26.58 -8.01
CA THR A 27 20.03 25.13 -7.93
C THR A 27 20.31 24.59 -6.53
N SER A 28 21.34 25.12 -5.85
CA SER A 28 21.66 24.72 -4.48
C SER A 28 20.54 25.12 -3.52
N THR A 29 20.02 26.34 -3.63
CA THR A 29 18.89 26.81 -2.81
C THR A 29 17.64 25.97 -3.04
N ALA A 30 17.29 25.67 -4.30
CA ALA A 30 16.13 24.85 -4.62
C ALA A 30 16.22 23.42 -4.04
N ARG A 31 17.42 22.83 -4.02
CA ARG A 31 17.64 21.51 -3.41
C ARG A 31 17.48 21.54 -1.89
N LYS A 32 18.01 22.56 -1.22
CA LYS A 32 17.82 22.77 0.22
C LYS A 32 16.34 22.92 0.58
N ILE A 33 15.59 23.69 -0.21
CA ILE A 33 14.14 23.84 -0.02
C ILE A 33 13.44 22.49 -0.23
N GLN A 34 13.81 21.73 -1.27
CA GLN A 34 13.23 20.41 -1.50
C GLN A 34 13.47 19.46 -0.31
N GLU A 35 14.68 19.45 0.26
CA GLU A 35 15.01 18.64 1.44
C GLU A 35 14.17 19.08 2.64
N ALA A 36 14.13 20.38 2.94
CA ALA A 36 13.33 20.91 4.04
C ALA A 36 11.82 20.61 3.89
N GLN A 37 11.30 20.63 2.66
CA GLN A 37 9.91 20.24 2.39
C GLN A 37 9.66 18.74 2.58
N LYS A 38 10.63 17.88 2.23
CA LYS A 38 10.52 16.44 2.51
C LYS A 38 10.47 16.17 4.01
N ASP A 39 11.32 16.84 4.77
CA ASP A 39 11.36 16.72 6.23
C ASP A 39 10.06 17.23 6.84
N ASN A 40 9.53 18.35 6.32
CA ASN A 40 8.23 18.87 6.71
C ASN A 40 7.11 17.84 6.49
N LEU A 41 7.04 17.23 5.30
CA LEU A 41 6.05 16.18 5.00
C LEU A 41 6.18 14.98 5.94
N GLN A 42 7.39 14.57 6.29
CA GLN A 42 7.62 13.48 7.24
C GLN A 42 7.17 13.84 8.66
N SER A 43 7.29 15.10 9.06
CA SER A 43 6.90 15.56 10.39
C SER A 43 5.40 15.86 10.54
N ARG A 44 4.73 16.27 9.46
CA ARG A 44 3.34 16.73 9.49
C ARG A 44 2.34 15.65 9.13
N LEU A 45 2.75 14.66 8.33
CA LEU A 45 1.87 13.57 7.93
C LEU A 45 2.10 12.34 8.81
N ASP A 46 1.01 11.64 9.12
CA ASP A 46 1.09 10.36 9.83
C ASP A 46 1.49 9.23 8.88
N ASN A 47 2.65 8.62 9.13
CA ASN A 47 3.19 7.47 8.37
C ASN A 47 3.19 7.67 6.84
N PRO A 48 3.77 8.75 6.31
CA PRO A 48 3.72 9.04 4.88
C PRO A 48 4.46 7.96 4.08
N THR A 49 3.90 7.60 2.93
CA THR A 49 4.59 6.68 2.03
C THR A 49 5.83 7.34 1.43
N PRO A 50 6.88 6.59 1.05
CA PRO A 50 8.03 7.14 0.35
C PRO A 50 7.61 7.86 -0.94
N PHE A 51 6.55 7.39 -1.61
CA PHE A 51 6.02 8.07 -2.79
C PHE A 51 5.56 9.49 -2.49
N THR A 52 4.85 9.68 -1.37
CA THR A 52 4.38 11.00 -0.90
C THR A 52 5.55 11.90 -0.55
N VAL A 53 6.52 11.43 0.24
CA VAL A 53 7.70 12.22 0.61
C VAL A 53 8.51 12.61 -0.64
N HIS A 54 8.73 11.67 -1.55
CA HIS A 54 9.51 11.90 -2.76
C HIS A 54 8.72 12.63 -3.86
N SER A 55 7.47 13.03 -3.60
CA SER A 55 6.68 13.82 -4.55
C SER A 55 7.20 15.25 -4.73
N VAL A 56 7.92 15.77 -3.74
CA VAL A 56 8.60 17.06 -3.82
C VAL A 56 9.79 16.94 -4.77
N ALA A 57 9.72 17.65 -5.89
CA ALA A 57 10.73 17.70 -6.93
C ALA A 57 11.28 19.12 -7.08
N SER A 58 12.53 19.23 -7.52
CA SER A 58 13.14 20.51 -7.89
C SER A 58 13.63 20.47 -9.33
N THR A 59 13.53 21.61 -10.01
CA THR A 59 14.11 21.84 -11.34
C THR A 59 15.31 22.76 -11.19
N ALA A 60 16.47 22.30 -11.67
CA ALA A 60 17.71 23.06 -11.63
C ALA A 60 17.69 24.27 -12.59
N ALA A 61 18.34 25.35 -12.18
CA ALA A 61 18.55 26.52 -13.04
C ALA A 61 19.64 26.25 -14.08
N ARG A 62 19.49 26.85 -15.27
CA ARG A 62 20.49 26.77 -16.35
C ARG A 62 21.11 28.15 -16.55
N LYS A 63 22.35 28.21 -17.05
CA LYS A 63 23.02 29.50 -17.38
C LYS A 63 22.23 30.36 -18.38
N THR A 64 21.43 29.71 -19.25
CA THR A 64 20.57 30.36 -20.24
C THR A 64 19.18 30.73 -19.70
N LYS A 65 18.79 30.11 -18.58
CA LYS A 65 17.49 30.31 -17.93
C LYS A 65 17.67 30.25 -16.42
N LEU A 66 17.91 31.42 -15.83
CA LEU A 66 18.23 31.59 -14.41
C LEU A 66 16.98 31.48 -13.53
N ASN A 67 16.24 30.38 -13.68
CA ASN A 67 15.11 30.06 -12.83
C ASN A 67 15.23 28.64 -12.28
N ALA A 68 15.04 28.49 -10.98
CA ALA A 68 14.86 27.19 -10.33
C ALA A 68 13.43 27.13 -9.78
N LYS A 69 12.83 25.94 -9.81
CA LYS A 69 11.48 25.73 -9.30
C LYS A 69 11.46 24.56 -8.34
N VAL A 70 10.68 24.66 -7.28
CA VAL A 70 10.32 23.54 -6.42
C VAL A 70 8.83 23.30 -6.61
N LEU A 71 8.46 22.04 -6.81
CA LEU A 71 7.10 21.64 -7.18
C LEU A 71 6.75 20.28 -6.56
N ILE A 72 5.46 20.06 -6.38
CA ILE A 72 4.90 18.76 -6.02
C ILE A 72 4.45 18.09 -7.33
N ARG A 73 4.76 16.80 -7.49
CA ARG A 73 4.30 16.04 -8.67
C ARG A 73 2.76 16.07 -8.77
N PRO A 74 2.18 16.17 -9.98
CA PRO A 74 0.74 16.31 -10.15
C PRO A 74 -0.07 15.16 -9.54
N THR A 75 0.45 13.93 -9.63
CA THR A 75 -0.15 12.74 -9.03
C THR A 75 -0.24 12.79 -7.50
N ALA A 76 0.65 13.54 -6.85
CA ALA A 76 0.62 13.75 -5.42
C ALA A 76 -0.14 15.01 -5.03
N ALA A 77 -0.07 16.05 -5.86
CA ALA A 77 -0.76 17.32 -5.64
C ALA A 77 -2.27 17.12 -5.45
N GLU A 78 -2.90 16.23 -6.21
CA GLU A 78 -4.34 15.99 -6.11
C GLU A 78 -4.79 15.56 -4.70
N TYR A 79 -4.07 14.63 -4.07
CA TYR A 79 -4.44 14.15 -2.74
C TYR A 79 -3.80 14.95 -1.59
N LEU A 80 -2.78 15.75 -1.86
CA LEU A 80 -2.14 16.64 -0.87
C LEU A 80 -2.81 18.02 -0.80
N ALA A 81 -3.44 18.49 -1.88
CA ALA A 81 -4.05 19.82 -1.92
C ALA A 81 -5.06 20.07 -0.78
N PRO A 82 -5.96 19.14 -0.42
CA PRO A 82 -6.86 19.35 0.72
C PRO A 82 -6.14 19.47 2.07
N GLU A 83 -4.98 18.83 2.22
CA GLU A 83 -4.19 18.88 3.45
C GLU A 83 -3.43 20.21 3.59
N GLU A 84 -3.00 20.80 2.46
CA GLU A 84 -2.27 22.07 2.44
C GLU A 84 -3.19 23.29 2.45
N PHE A 85 -4.21 23.30 1.59
CA PHE A 85 -5.09 24.46 1.38
C PHE A 85 -6.39 24.36 2.19
N GLY A 86 -6.64 23.21 2.83
CA GLY A 86 -7.94 22.88 3.39
C GLY A 86 -8.94 22.43 2.32
N GLY A 87 -10.06 21.87 2.77
CA GLY A 87 -11.16 21.43 1.92
C GLY A 87 -11.49 19.96 2.06
N THR A 88 -12.52 19.53 1.33
CA THR A 88 -13.01 18.15 1.41
C THR A 88 -12.12 17.23 0.57
N ARG A 89 -11.60 16.16 1.18
CA ARG A 89 -10.84 15.13 0.46
C ARG A 89 -11.80 14.24 -0.35
N HIS A 90 -11.67 14.29 -1.68
CA HIS A 90 -12.47 13.45 -2.57
C HIS A 90 -11.66 12.20 -2.92
N LEU A 91 -12.25 11.02 -2.76
CA LEU A 91 -11.62 9.77 -3.16
C LEU A 91 -11.90 9.56 -4.65
N GLY A 92 -10.87 9.39 -5.46
CA GLY A 92 -10.99 9.18 -6.91
C GLY A 92 -11.62 7.84 -7.34
N GLY A 93 -12.32 7.13 -6.44
CA GLY A 93 -12.86 5.78 -6.68
C GLY A 93 -14.35 5.65 -6.35
N LYS A 94 -15.05 4.78 -7.07
CA LYS A 94 -16.50 4.52 -6.93
C LYS A 94 -16.91 3.84 -5.61
N ALA A 95 -15.97 3.36 -4.81
CA ALA A 95 -16.27 2.71 -3.53
C ALA A 95 -15.15 2.97 -2.52
N LEU A 96 -15.50 3.53 -1.37
CA LEU A 96 -14.64 3.55 -0.20
C LEU A 96 -14.54 2.11 0.33
N LEU A 97 -13.50 1.39 -0.08
CA LEU A 97 -13.19 0.13 0.57
C LEU A 97 -12.57 0.48 1.94
N ASN A 98 -13.37 0.35 3.00
CA ASN A 98 -12.87 0.44 4.37
C ASN A 98 -12.46 -0.97 4.83
N PRO A 99 -11.17 -1.35 4.74
CA PRO A 99 -10.75 -2.71 5.04
C PRO A 99 -10.97 -3.04 6.52
N LYS A 100 -11.98 -3.85 6.80
CA LYS A 100 -12.20 -4.46 8.12
C LYS A 100 -11.53 -5.84 8.16
N GLY A 101 -10.70 -6.08 9.17
CA GLY A 101 -10.06 -7.39 9.38
C GLY A 101 -8.95 -7.75 8.38
N VAL A 102 -8.44 -6.79 7.60
CA VAL A 102 -7.32 -7.01 6.67
C VAL A 102 -6.04 -6.40 7.23
N ARG A 103 -4.96 -7.18 7.25
CA ARG A 103 -3.64 -6.68 7.63
C ARG A 103 -3.16 -5.62 6.65
N LEU A 104 -2.96 -4.40 7.14
CA LEU A 104 -2.41 -3.28 6.39
C LEU A 104 -0.87 -3.36 6.36
N ASN A 105 -0.26 -2.63 5.43
CA ASN A 105 1.19 -2.44 5.42
C ASN A 105 1.60 -1.40 6.49
N LYS A 106 2.91 -1.18 6.65
CA LYS A 106 3.47 -0.21 7.63
C LYS A 106 3.00 1.24 7.46
N TYR A 107 2.43 1.58 6.30
CA TYR A 107 1.91 2.90 5.98
C TYR A 107 0.37 2.96 6.05
N GLY A 108 -0.28 1.94 6.63
CA GLY A 108 -1.75 1.88 6.71
C GLY A 108 -2.46 1.61 5.38
N ASN A 109 -1.73 1.25 4.32
CA ASN A 109 -2.31 0.97 3.01
C ASN A 109 -2.54 -0.53 2.80
N LEU A 110 -3.52 -0.88 1.95
CA LEU A 110 -3.73 -2.26 1.53
C LEU A 110 -2.52 -2.80 0.76
N PRO A 111 -2.02 -4.00 1.08
CA PRO A 111 -0.93 -4.62 0.33
C PRO A 111 -1.27 -4.80 -1.15
N LYS A 112 -0.28 -4.57 -2.02
CA LYS A 112 -0.41 -4.80 -3.46
C LYS A 112 -0.82 -6.25 -3.71
N GLY A 113 -1.86 -6.45 -4.51
CA GLY A 113 -2.36 -7.79 -4.86
C GLY A 113 -3.27 -8.43 -3.80
N LYS A 114 -3.56 -7.76 -2.67
CA LYS A 114 -4.52 -8.30 -1.71
C LYS A 114 -5.92 -8.44 -2.32
N LEU A 115 -6.34 -7.45 -3.12
CA LEU A 115 -7.64 -7.48 -3.80
C LEU A 115 -7.70 -8.56 -4.86
N SER A 116 -6.69 -8.66 -5.73
CA SER A 116 -6.62 -9.73 -6.73
C SER A 116 -6.56 -11.12 -6.10
N GLY A 117 -5.87 -11.27 -4.97
CA GLY A 117 -5.84 -12.53 -4.22
C GLY A 117 -7.17 -12.88 -3.55
N LEU A 118 -7.96 -11.89 -3.15
CA LEU A 118 -9.32 -12.11 -2.66
C LEU A 118 -10.27 -12.48 -3.80
N GLU A 119 -10.14 -11.84 -4.96
CA GLU A 119 -10.92 -12.13 -6.16
C GLU A 119 -10.62 -13.53 -6.73
N ALA A 120 -9.37 -13.98 -6.67
CA ALA A 120 -8.96 -15.31 -7.12
C ALA A 120 -9.41 -16.47 -6.20
N ASN A 121 -9.84 -16.17 -4.97
CA ASN A 121 -10.20 -17.22 -4.02
C ASN A 121 -11.66 -17.65 -4.23
N PRO A 122 -11.95 -18.93 -4.55
CA PRO A 122 -13.33 -19.39 -4.80
C PRO A 122 -14.23 -19.33 -3.54
N ASN A 123 -13.64 -19.20 -2.35
CA ASN A 123 -14.37 -19.05 -1.10
C ASN A 123 -14.68 -17.58 -0.74
N VAL A 124 -14.24 -16.63 -1.58
CA VAL A 124 -14.44 -15.19 -1.37
C VAL A 124 -15.33 -14.65 -2.49
N PHE A 125 -16.29 -13.80 -2.14
CA PHE A 125 -17.23 -13.20 -3.08
C PHE A 125 -17.39 -11.70 -2.80
N ALA A 126 -17.47 -10.90 -3.86
CA ALA A 126 -17.76 -9.47 -3.75
C ALA A 126 -19.28 -9.26 -3.78
N ARG A 127 -19.86 -8.78 -2.68
CA ARG A 127 -21.28 -8.38 -2.63
C ARG A 127 -21.50 -7.25 -1.63
N SER A 128 -22.65 -6.59 -1.74
CA SER A 128 -23.17 -5.75 -0.66
C SER A 128 -23.99 -6.62 0.31
N VAL A 129 -23.70 -6.55 1.61
CA VAL A 129 -24.50 -7.14 2.70
C VAL A 129 -24.80 -6.03 3.69
N ASP A 130 -26.07 -5.85 4.04
CA ASP A 130 -26.54 -4.85 5.03
C ASP A 130 -25.98 -3.44 4.81
N GLY A 131 -25.90 -3.00 3.55
CA GLY A 131 -25.39 -1.67 3.18
C GLY A 131 -23.87 -1.54 3.16
N ALA A 132 -23.12 -2.60 3.51
CA ALA A 132 -21.67 -2.65 3.40
C ALA A 132 -21.24 -3.40 2.12
N SER A 133 -20.63 -2.68 1.19
CA SER A 133 -20.01 -3.26 -0.01
C SER A 133 -18.60 -3.76 0.29
N GLY A 134 -18.32 -5.03 -0.01
CA GLY A 134 -17.01 -5.60 0.26
C GLY A 134 -16.81 -7.03 -0.24
N PHE A 135 -15.64 -7.57 0.08
CA PHE A 135 -15.29 -8.97 -0.13
C PHE A 135 -15.65 -9.77 1.13
N TRP A 136 -16.40 -10.86 0.94
CA TRP A 136 -16.88 -11.73 2.00
C TRP A 136 -16.29 -13.12 1.82
N GLN A 137 -15.75 -13.71 2.89
CA GLN A 137 -15.17 -15.05 2.86
C GLN A 137 -16.07 -16.04 3.62
N ARG A 138 -16.34 -17.20 3.03
CA ARG A 138 -16.99 -18.32 3.74
C ARG A 138 -16.10 -18.83 4.87
N LYS A 139 -16.64 -18.89 6.10
CA LYS A 139 -15.99 -19.58 7.23
C LYS A 139 -16.06 -21.09 6.99
N LYS A 140 -14.92 -21.80 7.06
CA LYS A 140 -14.95 -23.27 7.03
C LYS A 140 -15.64 -23.78 8.29
N SER A 141 -16.57 -24.75 8.13
CA SER A 141 -17.05 -25.52 9.28
C SER A 141 -15.90 -26.38 9.82
N VAL A 142 -15.68 -26.35 11.14
CA VAL A 142 -14.73 -27.27 11.77
C VAL A 142 -15.47 -28.60 11.91
N SER A 143 -15.22 -29.56 11.02
CA SER A 143 -15.69 -30.92 11.22
C SER A 143 -14.90 -31.54 12.38
N LYS A 144 -15.58 -31.84 13.48
CA LYS A 144 -15.01 -32.57 14.61
C LYS A 144 -14.65 -33.97 14.11
N MET A 145 -13.37 -34.25 13.93
CA MET A 145 -12.86 -35.52 13.40
C MET A 145 -13.23 -36.67 14.35
N GLN A 146 -14.27 -37.43 14.01
CA GLN A 146 -14.63 -38.64 14.74
C GLN A 146 -13.65 -39.74 14.31
N LYS A 147 -12.91 -40.30 15.27
CA LYS A 147 -11.94 -41.39 15.06
C LYS A 147 -12.62 -42.53 14.29
N ILE A 148 -12.26 -42.72 13.03
CA ILE A 148 -12.48 -43.99 12.34
C ILE A 148 -11.38 -44.92 12.86
N CYS A 149 -11.70 -45.73 13.87
CA CYS A 149 -10.86 -46.86 14.23
C CYS A 149 -11.06 -47.93 13.15
N MET A 150 -10.27 -47.84 12.09
CA MET A 150 -10.14 -48.89 11.10
C MET A 150 -9.14 -49.91 11.65
N ASN A 151 -9.65 -50.98 12.26
CA ASN A 151 -8.93 -52.26 12.41
C ASN A 151 -9.93 -53.32 11.93
N LEU A 152 -9.89 -53.67 10.65
CA LEU A 152 -9.07 -54.73 10.08
C LEU A 152 -9.46 -56.12 10.61
N CYS A 153 -10.10 -56.85 9.71
CA CYS A 153 -10.51 -58.24 9.78
C CYS A 153 -9.37 -59.18 10.21
N VAL A 154 -9.62 -60.05 11.19
CA VAL A 154 -9.01 -61.38 11.24
C VAL A 154 -10.12 -62.40 11.53
N THR A 155 -10.53 -63.08 10.48
CA THR A 155 -11.29 -64.33 10.52
C THR A 155 -10.43 -65.42 11.16
N VAL A 156 -10.86 -65.98 12.29
CA VAL A 156 -10.49 -67.35 12.70
C VAL A 156 -11.78 -68.12 12.98
N MET A 157 -11.99 -69.12 12.14
CA MET A 157 -13.07 -70.10 12.14
C MET A 157 -12.87 -71.09 13.29
N LEU A 158 -13.86 -71.28 14.17
CA LEU A 158 -14.04 -72.49 15.01
C LEU A 158 -15.56 -72.78 15.18
N PRO A 159 -15.96 -74.07 15.28
CA PRO A 159 -17.29 -74.54 14.90
C PRO A 159 -18.30 -74.55 16.06
N GLY A 160 -19.56 -74.25 15.74
CA GLY A 160 -20.72 -74.62 16.56
C GLY A 160 -21.21 -73.55 17.54
N GLY A 161 -22.38 -72.99 17.25
CA GLY A 161 -23.15 -72.20 18.22
C GLY A 161 -24.02 -71.13 17.57
N LEU A 162 -25.33 -71.37 17.47
CA LEU A 162 -26.32 -70.39 17.05
C LEU A 162 -26.27 -69.15 17.95
N LEU A 163 -25.94 -67.99 17.37
CA LEU A 163 -26.10 -66.68 18.01
C LEU A 163 -27.22 -65.89 17.32
N LYS A 164 -28.27 -65.64 18.11
CA LYS A 164 -29.43 -64.80 17.79
C LYS A 164 -28.97 -63.41 17.33
N LYS A 165 -29.58 -62.91 16.24
CA LYS A 165 -29.45 -61.51 15.80
C LYS A 165 -30.10 -60.58 16.85
N PRO A 166 -29.41 -59.58 17.40
CA PRO A 166 -30.10 -58.45 18.03
C PRO A 166 -30.66 -57.53 16.94
N GLN A 167 -31.96 -57.26 17.05
CA GLN A 167 -32.70 -56.33 16.19
C GLN A 167 -32.23 -54.90 16.43
N ALA A 168 -32.13 -54.12 15.35
CA ALA A 168 -31.95 -52.68 15.40
C ALA A 168 -33.19 -52.03 16.03
N VAL A 169 -32.98 -51.18 17.03
CA VAL A 169 -33.99 -50.27 17.55
C VAL A 169 -33.41 -48.87 17.40
N ASP A 170 -34.05 -48.09 16.55
CA ASP A 170 -33.74 -46.70 16.26
C ASP A 170 -33.90 -45.83 17.51
N ILE A 171 -32.89 -45.03 17.84
CA ILE A 171 -33.00 -43.99 18.87
C ILE A 171 -32.97 -42.63 18.19
N GLU A 172 -34.16 -42.06 18.04
CA GLU A 172 -34.41 -40.66 17.72
C GLU A 172 -33.60 -39.74 18.64
N HIS A 173 -32.88 -38.77 18.08
CA HIS A 173 -32.33 -37.65 18.83
C HIS A 173 -32.76 -36.34 18.17
N GLY A 174 -33.73 -35.71 18.82
CA GLY A 174 -34.22 -34.37 18.52
C GLY A 174 -33.24 -33.25 18.91
N ASN A 175 -33.54 -32.10 18.31
CA ASN A 175 -32.89 -30.79 18.31
C ASN A 175 -32.13 -30.27 19.55
N TRP A 176 -30.95 -29.70 19.24
CA TRP A 176 -30.44 -28.34 19.51
C TRP A 176 -30.89 -27.54 20.75
N HIS A 177 -29.90 -27.22 21.58
CA HIS A 177 -29.71 -25.91 22.24
C HIS A 177 -28.29 -25.40 21.99
#